data_AF-A0A2D0AFZ4-F1
#
_entry.id   AF-A0A2D0AFZ4-F1
#
_cell.length_a   1.000
_cell.length_b   1.000
_cell.length_c   1.000
_cell.angle_alpha   90.00
_cell.angle_beta   90.00
_cell.angle_gamma   90.00
#
_symmetry.space_group_name_H-M   'P 1'
#
loop_
_entity.id
_entity.type
_entity.pdbx_description
1 polymer ?
#
loop_
_entity_poly.entity_id
_entity_poly.type
_entity_poly.pdbx_seq_one_letter_code
_entity_poly.pdbx_strand_id
1 'polypeptide(L)'
;MTFFFPLFHHPNMRQWLTFLGLLLAVLLPGNSRAQTSPTTARTTRILFLLDASGSMRAPWEGEQRWDVAKRLLSKMVDSLNTYPHLELALRAYGHQHDNKENNCEDSRLEVPFAPKNAGAIKARLKTIQPRGNTPITYSLLQSAQDFPADKSARNVLILITDGLESCKGDPCATSLALQRKRVFLKPFVIGIGAEREFGKQLECLGTYYNAADVSTFRTILNDVVAQTLAKTTVAVNLTDERGRPLESDVNLTFLNNVTDQPEYNYIHYRDAKGQPDALDIDALQSYDLVINTVPPVVAANLAIKPGRANVLTYKTPQGMLLLQNPNLSPNPYGRVQAVVRARGNPETVVALPFGARQKLLAGDYEVELLTLPRQVRRISIKQGQETAVTYEAPGILNIVSDYKGYGSIYRLNQDDSQTWVYNLPDGGSSKINLPLQPGAYRLVFRTATATGSRFTDVRTFTIRPGQTSSVSLFGR
;
A
#
# COMPACT_ATOMS: atom_id res chain seq x y z
N MET A 1 89.86 -12.59 -8.76
CA MET A 1 88.76 -11.83 -9.38
C MET A 1 87.82 -11.40 -8.28
N THR A 2 87.70 -10.09 -8.13
CA THR A 2 87.26 -9.35 -6.94
C THR A 2 85.74 -9.12 -6.98
N PHE A 3 85.06 -9.39 -5.86
CA PHE A 3 83.69 -8.96 -5.61
C PHE A 3 83.69 -7.49 -5.20
N PHE A 4 82.85 -6.67 -5.82
CA PHE A 4 82.60 -5.28 -5.41
C PHE A 4 81.10 -4.98 -5.36
N PHE A 5 80.62 -4.66 -4.15
CA PHE A 5 79.31 -4.10 -3.84
C PHE A 5 79.18 -2.65 -4.32
N PRO A 6 77.96 -2.14 -4.62
CA PRO A 6 77.67 -0.73 -4.48
C PRO A 6 76.73 -0.44 -3.29
N LEU A 7 77.07 0.67 -2.63
CA LEU A 7 76.49 1.27 -1.45
C LEU A 7 75.02 1.71 -1.61
N PHE A 8 74.22 1.46 -0.57
CA PHE A 8 72.92 2.10 -0.36
C PHE A 8 73.09 3.56 0.11
N HIS A 9 72.44 4.49 -0.58
CA HIS A 9 72.22 5.87 -0.12
C HIS A 9 70.92 5.92 0.70
N HIS A 10 71.00 6.39 1.95
CA HIS A 10 69.84 6.67 2.79
C HIS A 10 69.13 7.96 2.36
N PRO A 11 67.79 7.95 2.14
CA PRO A 11 67.00 9.18 2.12
C PRO A 11 66.62 9.62 3.55
N ASN A 12 66.61 10.94 3.73
CA ASN A 12 66.47 11.67 4.99
C ASN A 12 65.20 11.35 5.80
N MET A 13 65.41 11.06 7.10
CA MET A 13 64.41 10.75 8.13
C MET A 13 63.38 11.87 8.39
N ARG A 14 63.55 13.04 7.77
CA ARG A 14 62.68 14.22 7.95
C ARG A 14 61.42 14.22 7.05
N GLN A 15 61.40 13.42 5.97
CA GLN A 15 60.24 13.30 5.07
C GLN A 15 59.23 12.20 5.49
N TRP A 16 59.63 11.29 6.38
CA TRP A 16 58.72 10.25 6.91
C TRP A 16 57.79 10.78 8.01
N LEU A 17 58.20 11.82 8.74
CA LEU A 17 57.39 12.41 9.82
C LEU A 17 56.21 13.26 9.30
N THR A 18 56.31 13.84 8.11
CA THR A 18 55.20 14.58 7.49
C THR A 18 54.17 13.68 6.82
N PHE A 19 54.57 12.50 6.32
CA PHE A 19 53.63 11.51 5.78
C PHE A 19 52.90 10.71 6.88
N LEU A 20 53.53 10.50 8.04
CA LEU A 20 52.88 9.84 9.18
C LEU A 20 51.83 10.74 9.88
N GLY A 21 52.03 12.07 9.83
CA GLY A 21 51.06 13.03 10.38
C GLY A 21 49.80 13.20 9.53
N LEU A 22 49.88 13.01 8.21
CA LEU A 22 48.72 13.12 7.31
C LEU A 22 47.90 11.81 7.22
N LEU A 23 48.51 10.65 7.52
CA LEU A 23 47.80 9.36 7.56
C LEU A 23 47.06 9.14 8.90
N LEU A 24 47.43 9.84 9.97
CA LEU A 24 46.79 9.71 11.29
C LEU A 24 45.51 10.57 11.46
N ALA A 25 45.23 11.49 10.53
CA ALA A 25 44.05 12.36 10.59
C ALA A 25 42.78 11.76 9.94
N VAL A 26 42.87 10.57 9.32
CA VAL A 26 41.73 9.89 8.65
C VAL A 26 41.14 8.74 9.49
N LEU A 27 41.59 8.58 10.74
CA LEU A 27 41.07 7.59 11.69
C LEU A 27 40.26 8.23 12.84
N LEU A 28 39.52 9.29 12.55
CA LEU A 28 38.44 9.70 13.45
C LEU A 28 37.26 8.74 13.22
N PRO A 29 36.84 7.93 14.22
CA PRO A 29 35.61 7.18 14.11
C PRO A 29 34.48 8.19 13.98
N GLY A 30 33.96 8.33 12.76
CA GLY A 30 32.71 9.02 12.54
C GLY A 30 31.68 8.33 13.42
N ASN A 31 31.21 9.02 14.45
CA ASN A 31 30.07 8.58 15.23
C ASN A 31 28.90 8.45 14.26
N SER A 32 28.64 7.24 13.75
CA SER A 32 27.40 6.88 13.11
C SER A 32 26.31 7.07 14.16
N ARG A 33 25.76 8.28 14.22
CA ARG A 33 24.54 8.52 14.97
C ARG A 33 23.46 7.72 14.27
N ALA A 34 23.12 6.57 14.85
CA ALA A 34 21.86 5.91 14.57
C ALA A 34 20.78 6.99 14.68
N GLN A 35 20.04 7.22 13.59
CA GLN A 35 18.90 8.12 13.59
C GLN A 35 17.77 7.44 14.39
N THR A 36 17.87 7.47 15.72
CA THR A 36 16.73 7.18 16.57
C THR A 36 15.82 8.40 16.50
N SER A 37 14.87 8.41 15.57
CA SER A 37 13.76 9.35 15.63
C SER A 37 13.09 9.18 16.98
N PRO A 38 12.93 10.25 17.80
CA PRO A 38 12.19 10.16 19.04
C PRO A 38 10.75 9.82 18.68
N THR A 39 10.29 8.62 19.05
CA THR A 39 8.86 8.30 19.12
C THR A 39 8.24 9.22 20.16
N THR A 40 7.77 10.40 19.74
CA THR A 40 6.89 11.24 20.56
C THR A 40 5.61 10.47 20.81
N ALA A 41 5.32 10.20 22.09
CA ALA A 41 4.09 9.54 22.48
C ALA A 41 2.89 10.34 21.96
N ARG A 42 2.07 9.71 21.12
CA ARG A 42 0.89 10.33 20.52
C ARG A 42 -0.17 10.58 21.60
N THR A 43 -0.77 11.77 21.60
CA THR A 43 -1.92 12.06 22.47
C THR A 43 -3.09 11.16 22.10
N THR A 44 -3.72 10.55 23.09
CA THR A 44 -4.98 9.82 22.91
C THR A 44 -6.11 10.65 23.53
N ARG A 45 -7.20 10.83 22.79
CA ARG A 45 -8.41 11.53 23.21
C ARG A 45 -9.54 10.53 23.33
N ILE A 46 -10.15 10.47 24.51
CA ILE A 46 -11.30 9.60 24.76
C ILE A 46 -12.51 10.48 25.08
N LEU A 47 -13.51 10.43 24.21
CA LEU A 47 -14.84 11.00 24.48
C LEU A 47 -15.74 9.88 24.99
N PHE A 48 -16.24 10.05 26.21
CA PHE A 48 -17.34 9.23 26.70
C PHE A 48 -18.65 9.82 26.20
N LEU A 49 -19.38 9.04 25.41
CA LEU A 49 -20.74 9.36 25.00
C LEU A 49 -21.70 8.53 25.84
N LEU A 50 -22.29 9.17 26.84
CA LEU A 50 -23.10 8.51 27.85
C LEU A 50 -24.59 8.68 27.57
N ASP A 51 -25.30 7.56 27.49
CA ASP A 51 -26.76 7.51 27.51
C ASP A 51 -27.29 7.94 28.88
N ALA A 52 -28.08 8.99 28.86
CA ALA A 52 -28.81 9.50 30.00
C ALA A 52 -30.29 9.68 29.63
N SER A 53 -30.82 8.82 28.76
CA SER A 53 -32.23 8.76 28.41
C SER A 53 -33.08 8.13 29.53
N GLY A 54 -34.40 8.20 29.40
CA GLY A 54 -35.33 7.69 30.40
C GLY A 54 -35.25 6.18 30.63
N SER A 55 -34.79 5.39 29.65
CA SER A 55 -34.61 3.92 29.76
C SER A 55 -33.55 3.54 30.79
N MET A 56 -32.53 4.40 30.98
CA MET A 56 -31.46 4.20 31.96
C MET A 56 -31.93 4.19 33.43
N ARG A 57 -33.22 4.51 33.70
CA ARG A 57 -33.85 4.33 35.03
C ARG A 57 -34.29 2.89 35.30
N ALA A 58 -34.31 2.04 34.28
CA ALA A 58 -34.69 0.65 34.44
C ALA A 58 -33.71 -0.08 35.38
N PRO A 59 -34.18 -1.07 36.16
CA PRO A 59 -33.32 -1.87 37.02
C PRO A 59 -32.43 -2.81 36.21
N TRP A 60 -31.21 -3.03 36.69
CA TRP A 60 -30.26 -4.04 36.26
C TRP A 60 -29.51 -4.55 37.49
N GLU A 61 -29.60 -5.86 37.75
CA GLU A 61 -29.04 -6.50 38.95
C GLU A 61 -29.49 -5.86 40.29
N GLY A 62 -30.71 -5.32 40.34
CA GLY A 62 -31.27 -4.71 41.56
C GLY A 62 -30.92 -3.24 41.78
N GLU A 63 -30.13 -2.62 40.90
CA GLU A 63 -29.82 -1.18 40.91
C GLU A 63 -30.26 -0.52 39.59
N GLN A 64 -30.37 0.81 39.52
CA GLN A 64 -30.68 1.48 38.24
C GLN A 64 -29.47 1.40 37.28
N ARG A 65 -29.73 1.14 35.98
CA ARG A 65 -28.67 1.14 34.94
C ARG A 65 -27.83 2.42 34.96
N TRP A 66 -28.48 3.56 35.20
CA TRP A 66 -27.83 4.86 35.37
C TRP A 66 -26.82 4.88 36.51
N ASP A 67 -27.18 4.39 37.68
CA ASP A 67 -26.31 4.39 38.86
C ASP A 67 -25.08 3.51 38.63
N VAL A 68 -25.29 2.37 37.97
CA VAL A 68 -24.22 1.46 37.56
C VAL A 68 -23.28 2.14 36.56
N ALA A 69 -23.82 2.71 35.47
CA ALA A 69 -23.04 3.40 34.44
C ALA A 69 -22.23 4.55 35.02
N LYS A 70 -22.85 5.40 35.84
CA LYS A 70 -22.22 6.52 36.55
C LYS A 70 -21.07 6.05 37.45
N ARG A 71 -21.28 4.99 38.23
CA ARG A 71 -20.26 4.44 39.14
C ARG A 71 -19.08 3.85 38.39
N LEU A 72 -19.33 3.11 37.30
CA LEU A 72 -18.30 2.48 36.48
C LEU A 72 -17.49 3.52 35.72
N LEU A 73 -18.16 4.49 35.08
CA LEU A 73 -17.49 5.60 34.40
C LEU A 73 -16.65 6.42 35.39
N SER A 74 -17.16 6.71 36.59
CA SER A 74 -16.41 7.43 37.63
C SER A 74 -15.11 6.71 38.02
N LYS A 75 -15.16 5.39 38.21
CA LYS A 75 -13.97 4.57 38.52
C LYS A 75 -13.00 4.53 37.34
N MET A 76 -13.52 4.43 36.12
CA MET A 76 -12.69 4.37 34.92
C MET A 76 -11.95 5.68 34.68
N VAL A 77 -12.63 6.83 34.75
CA VAL A 77 -11.95 8.12 34.54
C VAL A 77 -10.86 8.35 35.58
N ASP A 78 -11.04 7.88 36.82
CA ASP A 78 -10.00 7.91 37.85
C ASP A 78 -8.77 7.08 37.45
N SER A 79 -8.99 5.85 36.96
CA SER A 79 -7.90 5.01 36.46
C SER A 79 -7.19 5.64 35.27
N LEU A 80 -7.95 6.22 34.34
CA LEU A 80 -7.43 6.85 33.13
C LEU A 80 -6.63 8.12 33.40
N ASN A 81 -6.99 8.87 34.44
CA ASN A 81 -6.33 10.12 34.82
C ASN A 81 -4.82 9.96 35.14
N THR A 82 -4.39 8.73 35.37
CA THR A 82 -2.99 8.39 35.67
C THR A 82 -2.11 8.27 34.42
N TYR A 83 -2.70 8.09 33.23
CA TYR A 83 -1.96 7.91 32.00
C TYR A 83 -1.44 9.26 31.44
N PRO A 84 -0.16 9.34 31.04
CA PRO A 84 0.36 10.53 30.36
C PRO A 84 -0.22 10.61 28.93
N HIS A 85 -0.27 11.82 28.38
CA HIS A 85 -0.75 12.08 27.01
C HIS A 85 -2.20 11.63 26.74
N LEU A 86 -3.05 11.67 27.76
CA LEU A 86 -4.47 11.35 27.65
C LEU A 86 -5.33 12.59 27.92
N GLU A 87 -6.28 12.84 27.03
CA GLU A 87 -7.32 13.86 27.19
C GLU A 87 -8.69 13.18 27.26
N LEU A 88 -9.50 13.58 28.23
CA LEU A 88 -10.82 13.00 28.47
C LEU A 88 -11.91 14.05 28.30
N ALA A 89 -13.05 13.65 27.75
CA ALA A 89 -14.26 14.46 27.63
C ALA A 89 -15.52 13.64 27.94
N LEU A 90 -16.61 14.32 28.26
CA LEU A 90 -17.92 13.72 28.48
C LEU A 90 -18.97 14.46 27.66
N ARG A 91 -19.67 13.74 26.79
CA ARG A 91 -20.94 14.14 26.19
C ARG A 91 -22.03 13.24 26.73
N ALA A 92 -23.19 13.82 27.04
CA ALA A 92 -24.37 13.07 27.44
C ALA A 92 -25.55 13.41 26.53
N TYR A 93 -26.45 12.45 26.33
CA TYR A 93 -27.65 12.64 25.53
C TYR A 93 -28.91 12.17 26.26
N GLY A 94 -30.05 12.72 25.87
CA GLY A 94 -31.35 12.36 26.44
C GLY A 94 -31.58 12.86 27.87
N HIS A 95 -30.82 13.85 28.35
CA HIS A 95 -30.90 14.29 29.75
C HIS A 95 -31.39 15.72 29.94
N GLN A 96 -31.52 16.48 28.85
CA GLN A 96 -31.90 17.89 28.91
C GLN A 96 -33.43 18.05 28.89
N HIS A 97 -34.14 17.18 28.18
CA HIS A 97 -35.59 17.25 27.96
C HIS A 97 -36.32 16.02 28.48
N ASP A 98 -37.61 16.15 28.74
CA ASP A 98 -38.46 15.02 29.11
C ASP A 98 -38.79 14.17 27.86
N ASN A 99 -39.03 12.86 28.04
CA ASN A 99 -39.31 11.97 26.92
C ASN A 99 -40.58 12.37 26.13
N LYS A 100 -41.56 13.02 26.80
CA LYS A 100 -42.78 13.54 26.16
C LYS A 100 -42.53 14.61 25.11
N GLU A 101 -41.40 15.32 25.19
CA GLU A 101 -41.04 16.37 24.25
C GLU A 101 -40.57 15.81 22.90
N ASN A 102 -40.29 14.51 22.80
CA ASN A 102 -39.82 13.87 21.56
C ASN A 102 -38.60 14.56 20.93
N ASN A 103 -37.74 15.17 21.76
CA ASN A 103 -36.55 15.87 21.29
C ASN A 103 -35.47 14.86 20.85
N CYS A 104 -35.24 14.79 19.54
CA CYS A 104 -34.24 13.93 18.90
C CYS A 104 -32.89 14.62 18.66
N GLU A 105 -32.69 15.80 19.26
CA GLU A 105 -31.47 16.60 19.22
C GLU A 105 -30.92 16.87 20.63
N ASP A 106 -31.41 16.15 21.65
CA ASP A 106 -30.94 16.24 23.05
C ASP A 106 -29.56 15.59 23.18
N SER A 107 -28.50 16.37 22.94
CA SER A 107 -27.11 15.95 23.10
C SER A 107 -26.21 17.13 23.42
N ARG A 108 -25.44 17.03 24.51
CA ARG A 108 -24.58 18.12 24.96
C ARG A 108 -23.20 17.66 25.40
N LEU A 109 -22.17 18.37 24.94
CA LEU A 109 -20.82 18.24 25.47
C LEU A 109 -20.81 18.84 26.89
N GLU A 110 -20.80 17.95 27.88
CA GLU A 110 -20.94 18.31 29.28
C GLU A 110 -19.61 18.65 29.93
N VAL A 111 -18.53 18.01 29.47
CA VAL A 111 -17.17 18.32 29.85
C VAL A 111 -16.30 18.27 28.60
N PRO A 112 -15.69 19.40 28.17
CA PRO A 112 -14.81 19.42 27.00
C PRO A 112 -13.49 18.69 27.27
N PHE A 113 -12.75 18.37 26.21
CA PHE A 113 -11.44 17.71 26.32
C PHE A 113 -10.46 18.52 27.17
N ALA A 114 -9.85 17.84 28.14
CA ALA A 114 -8.72 18.36 28.89
C ALA A 114 -7.83 17.21 29.39
N PRO A 115 -6.54 17.47 29.64
CA PRO A 115 -5.71 16.53 30.40
C PRO A 115 -6.18 16.46 31.86
N LYS A 116 -6.00 15.30 32.49
CA LYS A 116 -6.34 15.06 33.90
C LYS A 116 -7.80 15.43 34.28
N ASN A 117 -8.75 15.22 33.37
CA ASN A 117 -10.13 15.72 33.48
C ASN A 117 -11.10 14.88 34.33
N ALA A 118 -10.64 13.82 34.99
CA ALA A 118 -11.50 12.92 35.75
C ALA A 118 -12.35 13.63 36.83
N GLY A 119 -11.79 14.64 37.50
CA GLY A 119 -12.49 15.41 38.53
C GLY A 119 -13.73 16.14 38.00
N ALA A 120 -13.60 16.83 36.86
CA ALA A 120 -14.70 17.56 36.24
C ALA A 120 -15.79 16.61 35.73
N ILE A 121 -15.40 15.50 35.11
CA ILE A 121 -16.32 14.45 34.66
C ILE A 121 -17.14 13.90 35.84
N LYS A 122 -16.48 13.51 36.93
CA LYS A 122 -17.17 13.01 38.14
C LYS A 122 -18.10 14.04 38.76
N ALA A 123 -17.69 15.31 38.82
CA ALA A 123 -18.53 16.38 39.33
C ALA A 123 -19.80 16.52 38.48
N ARG A 124 -19.66 16.48 37.15
CA ARG A 124 -20.79 16.62 36.25
C ARG A 124 -21.75 15.43 36.28
N LEU A 125 -21.22 14.20 36.33
CA LEU A 125 -22.02 12.97 36.49
C LEU A 125 -22.91 12.96 37.75
N LYS A 126 -22.54 13.70 38.80
CA LYS A 126 -23.40 13.82 40.00
C LYS A 126 -24.68 14.61 39.75
N THR A 127 -24.69 15.48 38.75
CA THR A 127 -25.78 16.41 38.48
C THR A 127 -26.72 15.96 37.36
N ILE A 128 -26.28 15.06 36.49
CA ILE A 128 -27.09 14.55 35.37
C ILE A 128 -28.14 13.57 35.90
N GLN A 129 -29.36 13.66 35.35
CA GLN A 129 -30.46 12.75 35.63
C GLN A 129 -31.01 12.16 34.33
N PRO A 130 -31.33 10.86 34.29
CA PRO A 130 -31.88 10.20 33.11
C PRO A 130 -33.36 10.56 32.86
N ARG A 131 -33.72 11.06 31.65
CA ARG A 131 -35.08 11.59 31.40
C ARG A 131 -35.67 11.32 30.01
N GLY A 132 -35.04 11.84 28.98
CA GLY A 132 -35.52 12.00 27.61
C GLY A 132 -35.36 10.77 26.70
N ASN A 133 -35.22 11.03 25.40
CA ASN A 133 -35.10 10.00 24.36
C ASN A 133 -33.64 9.62 24.06
N THR A 134 -33.44 8.68 23.14
CA THR A 134 -32.14 8.06 22.81
C THR A 134 -31.62 8.50 21.43
N PRO A 135 -31.24 9.78 21.19
CA PRO A 135 -30.79 10.25 19.87
C PRO A 135 -29.32 9.88 19.60
N ILE A 136 -29.03 8.60 19.39
CA ILE A 136 -27.66 8.07 19.22
C ILE A 136 -26.98 8.69 17.98
N THR A 137 -27.66 8.68 16.85
CA THR A 137 -27.19 9.16 15.54
C THR A 137 -26.82 10.63 15.61
N TYR A 138 -27.72 11.48 16.12
CA TYR A 138 -27.45 12.90 16.31
C TYR A 138 -26.26 13.11 17.25
N SER A 139 -26.22 12.37 18.35
CA SER A 139 -25.16 12.46 19.34
C SER A 139 -23.78 12.05 18.80
N LEU A 140 -23.71 11.01 17.96
CA LEU A 140 -22.50 10.60 17.27
C LEU A 140 -22.02 11.68 16.28
N LEU A 141 -22.94 12.32 15.54
CA LEU A 141 -22.62 13.41 14.63
C LEU A 141 -22.07 14.64 15.36
N GLN A 142 -22.66 14.99 16.50
CA GLN A 142 -22.17 16.09 17.35
C GLN A 142 -20.82 15.75 17.97
N SER A 143 -20.66 14.52 18.46
CA SER A 143 -19.40 14.02 19.02
C SER A 143 -18.24 14.14 18.02
N ALA A 144 -18.49 13.93 16.73
CA ALA A 144 -17.49 14.10 15.67
C ALA A 144 -16.89 15.51 15.62
N GLN A 145 -17.63 16.52 16.09
CA GLN A 145 -17.25 17.93 16.07
C GLN A 145 -16.54 18.35 17.37
N ASP A 146 -16.70 17.57 18.44
CA ASP A 146 -16.07 17.85 19.74
C ASP A 146 -14.57 17.54 19.73
N PHE A 147 -14.11 16.62 18.86
CA PHE A 147 -12.70 16.27 18.74
C PHE A 147 -11.91 17.42 18.09
N PRO A 148 -10.80 17.87 18.71
CA PRO A 148 -9.91 18.84 18.08
C PRO A 148 -9.37 18.33 16.75
N ALA A 149 -9.26 19.24 15.77
CA ALA A 149 -8.74 18.94 14.44
C ALA A 149 -7.21 18.72 14.48
N ASP A 150 -6.80 17.53 14.89
CA ASP A 150 -5.40 17.14 15.01
C ASP A 150 -5.25 15.68 14.57
N LYS A 151 -4.52 15.49 13.46
CA LYS A 151 -4.29 14.18 12.83
C LYS A 151 -3.22 13.35 13.54
N SER A 152 -2.46 13.94 14.46
CA SER A 152 -1.41 13.24 15.19
C SER A 152 -1.92 12.51 16.43
N ALA A 153 -3.13 12.87 16.90
CA ALA A 153 -3.80 12.26 18.03
C ALA A 153 -4.67 11.07 17.63
N ARG A 154 -4.84 10.12 18.55
CA ARG A 154 -5.83 9.04 18.44
C ARG A 154 -7.15 9.52 19.04
N ASN A 155 -8.22 9.51 18.25
CA ASN A 155 -9.55 9.91 18.73
C ASN A 155 -10.43 8.68 18.90
N VAL A 156 -10.87 8.44 20.13
CA VAL A 156 -11.71 7.28 20.49
C VAL A 156 -13.00 7.78 21.13
N LEU A 157 -14.12 7.26 20.65
CA LEU A 157 -15.44 7.51 21.19
C LEU A 157 -15.94 6.23 21.84
N ILE A 158 -16.18 6.27 23.16
CA ILE A 158 -16.75 5.15 23.90
C ILE A 158 -18.24 5.46 24.12
N LEU A 159 -19.09 4.77 23.37
CA LEU A 159 -20.55 4.88 23.51
C LEU A 159 -20.99 3.94 24.63
N ILE A 160 -21.67 4.45 25.65
CA ILE A 160 -22.25 3.68 26.74
C ILE A 160 -23.76 3.87 26.66
N THR A 161 -24.50 2.83 26.31
CA THR A 161 -25.96 2.87 26.12
C THR A 161 -26.65 1.62 26.62
N ASP A 162 -27.95 1.68 26.89
CA ASP A 162 -28.76 0.51 27.24
C ASP A 162 -29.71 0.05 26.13
N GLY A 163 -29.66 0.68 24.95
CA GLY A 163 -30.66 0.42 23.92
C GLY A 163 -30.31 0.88 22.51
N LEU A 164 -31.34 0.81 21.66
CA LEU A 164 -31.30 1.19 20.25
C LEU A 164 -31.75 2.64 20.07
N GLU A 165 -31.42 3.17 18.90
CA GLU A 165 -31.89 4.47 18.42
C GLU A 165 -33.42 4.57 18.48
N SER A 166 -33.94 5.55 19.22
CA SER A 166 -35.39 5.82 19.28
C SER A 166 -35.82 6.94 18.32
N CYS A 167 -34.87 7.61 17.67
CA CYS A 167 -35.10 8.81 16.85
C CYS A 167 -34.95 8.58 15.34
N LYS A 168 -35.11 7.32 14.87
CA LYS A 168 -35.11 6.93 13.44
C LYS A 168 -33.83 7.32 12.67
N GLY A 169 -32.73 7.56 13.36
CA GLY A 169 -31.43 7.78 12.73
C GLY A 169 -30.78 6.48 12.23
N ASP A 170 -29.76 6.62 11.39
CA ASP A 170 -28.91 5.51 10.95
C ASP A 170 -27.55 5.58 11.68
N PRO A 171 -27.39 4.84 12.79
CA PRO A 171 -26.16 4.86 13.56
C PRO A 171 -25.02 4.17 12.80
N CYS A 172 -25.32 3.22 11.90
CA CYS A 172 -24.33 2.53 11.07
C CYS A 172 -23.65 3.48 10.08
N ALA A 173 -24.44 4.23 9.30
CA ALA A 173 -23.90 5.23 8.38
C ALA A 173 -23.09 6.30 9.10
N THR A 174 -23.51 6.65 10.31
CA THR A 174 -22.81 7.64 11.15
C THR A 174 -21.49 7.11 11.69
N SER A 175 -21.44 5.83 12.11
CA SER A 175 -20.19 5.16 12.51
C SER A 175 -19.16 5.19 11.37
N LEU A 176 -19.58 4.88 10.14
CA LEU A 176 -18.70 4.95 8.97
C LEU A 176 -18.17 6.38 8.73
N ALA A 177 -19.02 7.38 8.90
CA ALA A 177 -18.62 8.79 8.79
C ALA A 177 -17.61 9.19 9.88
N LEU A 178 -17.74 8.67 11.10
CA LEU A 178 -16.78 8.87 12.20
C LEU A 178 -15.42 8.26 11.87
N GLN A 179 -15.40 7.02 11.37
CA GLN A 179 -14.16 6.34 10.99
C GLN A 179 -13.41 7.11 9.89
N ARG A 180 -14.13 7.66 8.90
CA ARG A 180 -13.55 8.55 7.87
C ARG A 180 -12.93 9.82 8.44
N LYS A 181 -13.39 10.28 9.61
CA LYS A 181 -12.81 11.40 10.38
C LYS A 181 -11.72 10.96 11.36
N ARG A 182 -11.26 9.70 11.31
CA ARG A 182 -10.31 9.08 12.25
C ARG A 182 -10.82 9.09 13.71
N VAL A 183 -12.13 8.97 13.91
CA VAL A 183 -12.75 8.79 15.22
C VAL A 183 -13.23 7.35 15.35
N PHE A 184 -12.65 6.59 16.28
CA PHE A 184 -12.94 5.18 16.46
C PHE A 184 -14.03 4.97 17.49
N LEU A 185 -15.19 4.49 17.03
CA LEU A 185 -16.32 4.15 17.88
C LEU A 185 -16.09 2.79 18.57
N LYS A 186 -16.29 2.75 19.89
CA LYS A 186 -16.31 1.55 20.72
C LYS A 186 -17.65 1.49 21.46
N PRO A 187 -18.63 0.73 20.96
CA PRO A 187 -19.94 0.61 21.59
C PRO A 187 -19.92 -0.36 22.78
N PHE A 188 -20.40 0.12 23.93
CA PHE A 188 -20.63 -0.63 25.16
C PHE A 188 -22.11 -0.60 25.47
N VAL A 189 -22.68 -1.79 25.62
CA VAL A 189 -24.13 -1.92 25.82
C VAL A 189 -24.43 -2.56 27.16
N ILE A 190 -25.33 -1.93 27.90
CA ILE A 190 -25.70 -2.27 29.27
C ILE A 190 -27.02 -3.04 29.26
N GLY A 191 -27.05 -4.20 29.92
CA GLY A 191 -28.31 -4.87 30.27
C GLY A 191 -29.07 -5.49 29.10
N ILE A 192 -28.37 -5.79 27.99
CA ILE A 192 -28.91 -6.63 26.93
C ILE A 192 -28.83 -8.08 27.43
N GLY A 193 -29.94 -8.58 27.96
CA GLY A 193 -30.16 -10.04 28.08
C GLY A 193 -29.97 -10.71 26.72
N ALA A 194 -29.77 -12.03 26.70
CA ALA A 194 -29.30 -12.85 25.57
C ALA A 194 -30.16 -12.85 24.28
N GLU A 195 -30.54 -11.69 23.74
CA GLU A 195 -31.33 -11.50 22.54
C GLU A 195 -30.41 -11.25 21.35
N ARG A 196 -30.27 -12.29 20.51
CA ARG A 196 -29.45 -12.31 19.28
C ARG A 196 -29.80 -11.22 18.27
N GLU A 197 -30.99 -10.62 18.36
CA GLU A 197 -31.49 -9.63 17.39
C GLU A 197 -30.91 -8.23 17.61
N PHE A 198 -30.59 -7.85 18.86
CA PHE A 198 -29.95 -6.56 19.17
C PHE A 198 -28.50 -6.48 18.67
N GLY A 199 -27.76 -7.58 18.76
CA GLY A 199 -26.35 -7.62 18.34
C GLY A 199 -26.16 -7.24 16.87
N LYS A 200 -27.01 -7.76 15.98
CA LYS A 200 -26.94 -7.51 14.53
C LYS A 200 -27.13 -6.04 14.16
N GLN A 201 -27.95 -5.30 14.90
CA GLN A 201 -28.22 -3.88 14.62
C GLN A 201 -27.05 -2.98 15.07
N LEU A 202 -26.20 -3.48 15.98
CA LEU A 202 -25.05 -2.74 16.53
C LEU A 202 -23.71 -3.23 15.97
N GLU A 203 -23.66 -4.37 15.27
CA GLU A 203 -22.46 -4.90 14.60
C GLU A 203 -21.82 -3.87 13.65
N CYS A 204 -22.63 -3.07 12.97
CA CYS A 204 -22.15 -2.01 12.07
C CYS A 204 -21.43 -0.86 12.80
N LEU A 205 -21.63 -0.71 14.11
CA LEU A 205 -20.96 0.27 14.96
C LEU A 205 -19.55 -0.17 15.35
N GLY A 206 -19.18 -1.41 15.00
CA GLY A 206 -17.93 -2.06 15.36
C GLY A 206 -18.16 -3.19 16.34
N THR A 207 -17.06 -3.73 16.89
CA THR A 207 -17.14 -4.75 17.94
C THR A 207 -17.83 -4.17 19.17
N TYR A 208 -19.03 -4.64 19.47
CA TYR A 208 -19.78 -4.24 20.65
C TYR A 208 -19.47 -5.15 21.83
N TYR A 209 -19.55 -4.57 23.01
CA TYR A 209 -19.29 -5.26 24.27
C TYR A 209 -20.57 -5.33 25.07
N ASN A 210 -21.11 -6.54 25.20
CA ASN A 210 -22.24 -6.81 26.08
C ASN A 210 -21.73 -7.33 27.42
N ALA A 211 -22.19 -6.73 28.49
CA ALA A 211 -21.96 -7.23 29.83
C ALA A 211 -23.26 -7.79 30.40
N ALA A 212 -23.26 -9.08 30.71
CA ALA A 212 -24.37 -9.72 31.40
C ALA A 212 -24.53 -9.18 32.84
N ASP A 213 -23.41 -8.84 33.46
CA ASP A 213 -23.31 -8.36 34.85
C ASP A 213 -22.33 -7.19 35.00
N VAL A 214 -22.40 -6.51 36.15
CA VAL A 214 -21.58 -5.33 36.46
C VAL A 214 -20.06 -5.63 36.46
N SER A 215 -19.66 -6.83 36.88
CA SER A 215 -18.25 -7.20 36.96
C SER A 215 -17.64 -7.42 35.58
N THR A 216 -18.37 -8.09 34.69
CA THR A 216 -18.02 -8.30 33.29
C THR A 216 -17.89 -6.97 32.55
N PHE A 217 -18.83 -6.03 32.75
CA PHE A 217 -18.74 -4.70 32.13
C PHE A 217 -17.45 -3.99 32.51
N ARG A 218 -17.13 -4.00 33.80
CA ARG A 218 -15.91 -3.35 34.32
C ARG A 218 -14.65 -3.94 33.68
N THR A 219 -14.58 -5.27 33.57
CA THR A 219 -13.42 -5.96 32.99
C THR A 219 -13.26 -5.60 31.52
N ILE A 220 -14.32 -5.73 30.73
CA ILE A 220 -14.27 -5.47 29.28
C ILE A 220 -13.91 -4.01 29.00
N LEU A 221 -14.49 -3.08 29.75
CA LEU A 221 -14.21 -1.65 29.59
C LEU A 221 -12.75 -1.31 29.88
N ASN A 222 -12.19 -1.88 30.96
CA ASN A 222 -10.76 -1.73 31.27
C ASN A 222 -9.88 -2.34 30.18
N ASP A 223 -10.23 -3.52 29.67
CA ASP A 223 -9.45 -4.21 28.64
C ASP A 223 -9.42 -3.42 27.33
N VAL A 224 -10.55 -2.88 26.89
CA VAL A 224 -10.62 -2.07 25.65
C VAL A 224 -9.81 -0.80 25.76
N VAL A 225 -9.86 -0.14 26.92
CA VAL A 225 -9.06 1.05 27.20
C VAL A 225 -7.57 0.71 27.25
N ALA A 226 -7.19 -0.38 27.94
CA ALA A 226 -5.81 -0.84 27.97
C ALA A 226 -5.31 -1.19 26.57
N GLN A 227 -6.11 -1.87 25.76
CA GLN A 227 -5.80 -2.18 24.35
C GLN A 227 -5.64 -0.92 23.50
N THR A 228 -6.47 0.09 23.73
CA THR A 228 -6.43 1.39 23.03
C THR A 228 -5.13 2.16 23.32
N LEU A 229 -4.64 2.04 24.56
CA LEU A 229 -3.43 2.74 25.01
C LEU A 229 -2.15 1.91 24.80
N ALA A 230 -2.26 0.58 24.71
CA ALA A 230 -1.12 -0.30 24.56
C ALA A 230 -0.47 -0.13 23.17
N LYS A 231 0.87 -0.11 23.17
CA LYS A 231 1.64 -0.12 21.93
C LYS A 231 1.43 -1.45 21.21
N THR A 232 1.05 -1.40 19.94
CA THR A 232 0.95 -2.57 19.08
C THR A 232 2.08 -2.52 18.08
N THR A 233 2.80 -3.62 17.94
CA THR A 233 3.88 -3.71 16.95
C THR A 233 3.57 -4.78 15.92
N VAL A 234 4.00 -4.54 14.68
CA VAL A 234 3.88 -5.46 13.56
C VAL A 234 5.26 -5.68 12.96
N ALA A 235 5.70 -6.93 12.96
CA ALA A 235 6.83 -7.41 12.21
C ALA A 235 6.31 -8.08 10.93
N VAL A 236 6.77 -7.63 9.77
CA VAL A 236 6.42 -8.23 8.48
C VAL A 236 7.59 -9.08 8.02
N ASN A 237 7.36 -10.38 7.84
CA ASN A 237 8.32 -11.33 7.31
C ASN A 237 8.04 -11.55 5.82
N LEU A 238 8.97 -11.13 4.98
CA LEU A 238 8.96 -11.46 3.56
C LEU A 238 9.83 -12.69 3.30
N THR A 239 9.20 -13.74 2.77
CA THR A 239 9.81 -15.06 2.65
C THR A 239 9.95 -15.52 1.22
N ASP A 240 10.88 -16.43 1.05
CA ASP A 240 11.20 -17.08 -0.19
C ASP A 240 10.23 -18.27 -0.48
N GLU A 241 10.40 -18.99 -1.59
CA GLU A 241 9.51 -20.12 -1.95
C GLU A 241 9.46 -21.20 -0.84
N ARG A 242 10.59 -21.38 -0.15
CA ARG A 242 10.82 -22.35 0.93
C ARG A 242 10.46 -21.80 2.32
N GLY A 243 9.93 -20.58 2.41
CA GLY A 243 9.55 -19.94 3.67
C GLY A 243 10.70 -19.32 4.46
N ARG A 244 11.90 -19.18 3.85
CA ARG A 244 13.04 -18.55 4.51
C ARG A 244 12.94 -17.03 4.39
N PRO A 245 13.21 -16.24 5.46
CA PRO A 245 13.09 -14.78 5.44
C PRO A 245 14.29 -14.14 4.73
N LEU A 246 14.30 -14.21 3.40
CA LEU A 246 15.42 -13.73 2.57
C LEU A 246 15.11 -12.42 1.84
N GLU A 247 13.83 -12.08 1.68
CA GLU A 247 13.39 -10.93 0.91
C GLU A 247 13.39 -9.68 1.80
N SER A 248 13.82 -8.54 1.25
CA SER A 248 13.85 -7.25 1.93
C SER A 248 13.85 -6.09 0.94
N ASP A 249 13.79 -4.86 1.47
CA ASP A 249 13.93 -3.61 0.74
C ASP A 249 12.80 -3.38 -0.27
N VAL A 250 11.63 -3.94 0.04
CA VAL A 250 10.39 -3.79 -0.73
C VAL A 250 9.49 -2.80 -0.01
N ASN A 251 8.86 -1.88 -0.75
CA ASN A 251 7.91 -0.95 -0.15
C ASN A 251 6.68 -1.69 0.38
N LEU A 252 6.31 -1.38 1.62
CA LEU A 252 5.11 -1.84 2.29
C LEU A 252 4.14 -0.67 2.43
N THR A 253 2.92 -0.84 1.95
CA THR A 253 1.86 0.16 2.10
C THR A 253 0.71 -0.45 2.89
N PHE A 254 0.44 0.11 4.07
CA PHE A 254 -0.72 -0.25 4.88
C PHE A 254 -1.87 0.69 4.48
N LEU A 255 -2.86 0.13 3.80
CA LEU A 255 -4.06 0.83 3.36
C LEU A 255 -5.14 0.66 4.43
N ASN A 256 -5.81 1.74 4.80
CA ASN A 256 -7.00 1.64 5.64
C ASN A 256 -8.12 0.94 4.85
N ASN A 257 -8.63 -0.19 5.35
CA ASN A 257 -9.60 -1.02 4.61
C ASN A 257 -11.02 -0.39 4.49
N VAL A 258 -11.25 0.75 5.13
CA VAL A 258 -12.54 1.48 5.08
C VAL A 258 -12.46 2.69 4.16
N THR A 259 -11.31 3.35 4.10
CA THR A 259 -11.12 4.59 3.33
C THR A 259 -10.25 4.43 2.08
N ASP A 260 -9.60 3.28 1.92
CA ASP A 260 -8.57 2.99 0.91
C ASP A 260 -7.38 3.96 0.93
N GLN A 261 -7.22 4.74 2.01
CA GLN A 261 -6.13 5.69 2.14
C GLN A 261 -4.87 5.00 2.67
N PRO A 262 -3.68 5.34 2.13
CA PRO A 262 -2.42 4.87 2.69
C PRO A 262 -2.14 5.56 4.03
N GLU A 263 -2.14 4.77 5.10
CA GLU A 263 -1.86 5.25 6.46
C GLU A 263 -0.37 5.12 6.82
N TYR A 264 0.27 4.07 6.31
CA TYR A 264 1.71 3.89 6.50
C TYR A 264 2.40 3.46 5.20
N ASN A 265 3.59 4.00 4.99
CA ASN A 265 4.50 3.61 3.93
C ASN A 265 5.86 3.34 4.54
N TYR A 266 6.34 2.11 4.41
CA TYR A 266 7.63 1.67 4.91
C TYR A 266 8.42 1.03 3.78
N ILE A 267 9.74 0.97 3.94
CA ILE A 267 10.57 0.07 3.17
C ILE A 267 10.90 -1.08 4.11
N HIS A 268 10.56 -2.31 3.72
CA HIS A 268 10.81 -3.49 4.54
C HIS A 268 12.30 -3.58 4.88
N TYR A 269 12.61 -3.78 6.15
CA TYR A 269 13.96 -3.98 6.64
C TYR A 269 14.12 -5.37 7.25
N ARG A 270 15.33 -5.91 7.17
CA ARG A 270 15.72 -7.14 7.84
C ARG A 270 17.16 -7.02 8.35
N ASP A 271 17.39 -7.50 9.57
CA ASP A 271 18.73 -7.54 10.14
C ASP A 271 19.58 -8.68 9.58
N ALA A 272 20.85 -8.75 9.98
CA ALA A 272 21.78 -9.80 9.55
C ALA A 272 21.35 -11.23 9.96
N LYS A 273 20.49 -11.39 10.96
CA LYS A 273 20.00 -12.67 11.48
C LYS A 273 18.72 -13.16 10.81
N GLY A 274 18.13 -12.35 9.92
CA GLY A 274 16.89 -12.72 9.24
C GLY A 274 15.64 -12.13 9.90
N GLN A 275 15.78 -11.31 10.94
CA GLN A 275 14.65 -10.77 11.69
C GLN A 275 14.25 -9.40 11.13
N PRO A 276 12.95 -9.17 10.87
CA PRO A 276 12.45 -7.87 10.48
C PRO A 276 12.42 -6.91 11.68
N ASP A 277 12.29 -5.63 11.39
CA ASP A 277 12.00 -4.62 12.41
C ASP A 277 10.53 -4.71 12.90
N ALA A 278 10.26 -3.99 13.99
CA ALA A 278 8.95 -3.94 14.61
C ALA A 278 8.33 -2.54 14.38
N LEU A 279 7.33 -2.49 13.49
CA LEU A 279 6.63 -1.27 13.11
C LEU A 279 5.56 -0.93 14.15
N ASP A 280 5.47 0.34 14.56
CA ASP A 280 4.38 0.82 15.42
C ASP A 280 3.14 1.09 14.57
N ILE A 281 2.17 0.17 14.63
CA ILE A 281 0.94 0.23 13.83
C ILE A 281 -0.24 0.43 14.79
N ASP A 282 -1.09 1.40 14.48
CA ASP A 282 -2.29 1.70 15.26
C ASP A 282 -3.36 0.61 15.10
N ALA A 283 -3.53 -0.23 16.13
CA ALA A 283 -4.47 -1.35 16.10
C ALA A 283 -5.95 -0.97 16.23
N LEU A 284 -6.29 0.33 16.38
CA LEU A 284 -7.68 0.79 16.32
C LEU A 284 -8.25 0.75 14.91
N GLN A 285 -7.37 0.80 13.91
CA GLN A 285 -7.68 0.76 12.50
C GLN A 285 -7.54 -0.67 11.96
N SER A 286 -8.26 -0.92 10.88
CA SER A 286 -8.11 -2.14 10.10
C SER A 286 -7.41 -1.82 8.79
N TYR A 287 -6.57 -2.74 8.34
CA TYR A 287 -5.66 -2.50 7.22
C TYR A 287 -5.68 -3.63 6.22
N ASP A 288 -5.44 -3.28 4.96
CA ASP A 288 -4.86 -4.16 3.96
C ASP A 288 -3.36 -3.85 3.84
N LEU A 289 -2.55 -4.86 3.50
CA LEU A 289 -1.14 -4.69 3.21
C LEU A 289 -0.89 -4.88 1.72
N VAL A 290 -0.34 -3.86 1.07
CA VAL A 290 0.23 -3.96 -0.27
C VAL A 290 1.75 -4.06 -0.14
N ILE A 291 2.28 -5.20 -0.55
CA ILE A 291 3.72 -5.44 -0.69
C ILE A 291 4.05 -5.13 -2.15
N ASN A 292 4.76 -4.04 -2.39
CA ASN A 292 4.99 -3.47 -3.72
C ASN A 292 6.10 -4.22 -4.49
N THR A 293 6.01 -5.55 -4.54
CA THR A 293 6.71 -6.35 -5.54
C THR A 293 6.14 -6.10 -6.93
N VAL A 294 6.73 -6.71 -7.96
CA VAL A 294 6.23 -6.58 -9.34
C VAL A 294 5.89 -7.98 -9.88
N PRO A 295 4.60 -8.34 -10.06
CA PRO A 295 3.40 -7.60 -9.63
C PRO A 295 3.25 -7.50 -8.10
N PRO A 296 2.39 -6.60 -7.58
CA PRO A 296 2.20 -6.43 -6.14
C PRO A 296 1.50 -7.63 -5.50
N VAL A 297 1.88 -7.95 -4.26
CA VAL A 297 1.16 -8.90 -3.40
C VAL A 297 0.27 -8.13 -2.44
N VAL A 298 -1.03 -8.47 -2.40
CA VAL A 298 -2.00 -7.82 -1.53
C VAL A 298 -2.51 -8.82 -0.50
N ALA A 299 -2.49 -8.43 0.76
CA ALA A 299 -3.09 -9.16 1.87
C ALA A 299 -4.20 -8.32 2.50
N ALA A 300 -5.45 -8.73 2.28
CA ALA A 300 -6.60 -8.01 2.79
C ALA A 300 -6.89 -8.35 4.27
N ASN A 301 -7.48 -7.41 5.00
CA ASN A 301 -7.98 -7.56 6.36
C ASN A 301 -6.95 -8.15 7.33
N LEU A 302 -5.85 -7.44 7.53
CA LEU A 302 -4.76 -7.86 8.41
C LEU A 302 -5.26 -8.16 9.83
N ALA A 303 -4.94 -9.37 10.31
CA ALA A 303 -5.28 -9.82 11.66
C ALA A 303 -4.27 -9.29 12.69
N ILE A 304 -4.36 -8.00 13.01
CA ILE A 304 -3.53 -7.35 14.04
C ILE A 304 -4.21 -7.48 15.41
N LYS A 305 -3.51 -8.06 16.38
CA LYS A 305 -3.96 -8.16 17.78
C LYS A 305 -3.50 -6.92 18.55
N PRO A 306 -4.41 -6.08 19.08
CA PRO A 306 -4.06 -4.89 19.84
C PRO A 306 -3.21 -5.19 21.08
N GLY A 307 -2.28 -4.29 21.40
CA GLY A 307 -1.43 -4.33 22.58
C GLY A 307 -0.41 -5.47 22.62
N ARG A 308 -0.16 -6.13 21.48
CA ARG A 308 0.76 -7.26 21.37
C ARG A 308 1.74 -7.06 20.22
N ALA A 309 2.83 -7.82 20.26
CA ALA A 309 3.68 -8.00 19.08
C ALA A 309 2.97 -8.96 18.10
N ASN A 310 2.88 -8.55 16.84
CA ASN A 310 2.28 -9.29 15.76
C ASN A 310 3.36 -9.64 14.73
N VAL A 311 3.30 -10.86 14.20
CA VAL A 311 4.20 -11.32 13.13
C VAL A 311 3.33 -11.73 11.95
N LEU A 312 3.49 -11.04 10.82
CA LEU A 312 2.78 -11.31 9.58
C LEU A 312 3.78 -11.86 8.57
N THR A 313 3.52 -13.02 7.97
CA THR A 313 4.48 -13.68 7.07
C THR A 313 3.88 -13.89 5.70
N TYR A 314 4.59 -13.44 4.66
CA TYR A 314 4.14 -13.51 3.27
C TYR A 314 5.23 -14.10 2.37
N LYS A 315 4.83 -14.90 1.38
CA LYS A 315 5.74 -15.42 0.37
C LYS A 315 5.83 -14.41 -0.78
N THR A 316 7.04 -13.91 -1.01
CA THR A 316 7.34 -12.92 -2.06
C THR A 316 8.67 -13.25 -2.76
N PRO A 317 8.85 -14.47 -3.27
CA PRO A 317 10.10 -14.85 -3.92
C PRO A 317 10.36 -13.97 -5.15
N GLN A 318 11.56 -13.42 -5.29
CA GLN A 318 11.89 -12.54 -6.40
C GLN A 318 13.10 -13.01 -7.19
N GLY A 319 13.03 -12.83 -8.51
CA GLY A 319 14.17 -12.96 -9.43
C GLY A 319 14.38 -11.67 -10.23
N MET A 320 15.48 -11.60 -10.98
CA MET A 320 15.81 -10.46 -11.81
C MET A 320 15.49 -10.72 -13.28
N LEU A 321 14.77 -9.81 -13.92
CA LEU A 321 14.71 -9.70 -15.37
C LEU A 321 15.76 -8.69 -15.84
N LEU A 322 16.62 -9.10 -16.77
CA LEU A 322 17.51 -8.21 -17.52
C LEU A 322 17.02 -8.13 -18.96
N LEU A 323 16.56 -6.95 -19.39
CA LEU A 323 16.32 -6.68 -20.81
C LEU A 323 17.66 -6.34 -21.44
N GLN A 324 18.36 -7.33 -21.97
CA GLN A 324 19.73 -7.17 -22.43
C GLN A 324 19.77 -6.52 -23.81
N ASN A 325 20.52 -5.42 -23.93
CA ASN A 325 20.80 -4.81 -25.23
C ASN A 325 21.46 -5.84 -26.16
N PRO A 326 21.03 -5.92 -27.42
CA PRO A 326 21.71 -6.76 -28.38
C PRO A 326 23.11 -6.23 -28.68
N ASN A 327 24.03 -7.12 -29.07
CA ASN A 327 25.40 -6.77 -29.41
C ASN A 327 25.49 -6.09 -30.78
N LEU A 328 25.03 -4.84 -30.88
CA LEU A 328 25.05 -4.04 -32.10
C LEU A 328 25.17 -2.54 -31.80
N SER A 329 25.94 -1.82 -32.61
CA SER A 329 26.17 -0.38 -32.49
C SER A 329 26.45 0.25 -33.86
N PRO A 330 25.69 1.28 -34.28
CA PRO A 330 24.49 1.81 -33.64
C PRO A 330 23.30 0.86 -33.77
N ASN A 331 22.26 1.06 -32.95
CA ASN A 331 21.00 0.32 -33.08
C ASN A 331 20.07 0.95 -34.10
N PRO A 332 19.75 0.27 -35.22
CA PRO A 332 18.84 0.82 -36.22
C PRO A 332 17.43 1.12 -35.71
N TYR A 333 16.96 0.41 -34.68
CA TYR A 333 15.68 0.73 -34.02
C TYR A 333 15.76 1.91 -33.06
N GLY A 334 16.96 2.41 -32.75
CA GLY A 334 17.16 3.32 -31.63
C GLY A 334 16.85 2.62 -30.30
N ARG A 335 16.02 3.25 -29.47
CA ARG A 335 15.64 2.73 -28.14
C ARG A 335 14.44 1.79 -28.26
N VAL A 336 14.68 0.50 -28.08
CA VAL A 336 13.62 -0.52 -28.05
C VAL A 336 13.09 -0.68 -26.63
N GLN A 337 11.79 -0.93 -26.51
CA GLN A 337 11.11 -1.26 -25.26
C GLN A 337 10.56 -2.70 -25.30
N ALA A 338 10.29 -3.24 -24.13
CA ALA A 338 9.55 -4.48 -23.96
C ALA A 338 8.41 -4.30 -22.96
N VAL A 339 7.32 -5.01 -23.19
CA VAL A 339 6.16 -5.10 -22.30
C VAL A 339 6.14 -6.48 -21.67
N VAL A 340 6.10 -6.55 -20.36
CA VAL A 340 6.09 -7.81 -19.60
C VAL A 340 4.69 -8.04 -19.03
N ARG A 341 4.17 -9.26 -19.21
CA ARG A 341 2.88 -9.69 -18.69
C ARG A 341 3.03 -11.03 -17.98
N ALA A 342 2.26 -11.25 -16.92
CA ALA A 342 2.16 -12.58 -16.32
C ALA A 342 1.50 -13.53 -17.34
N ARG A 343 1.95 -14.78 -17.39
CA ARG A 343 1.44 -15.75 -18.37
C ARG A 343 -0.08 -15.93 -18.25
N GLY A 344 -0.79 -15.73 -19.35
CA GLY A 344 -2.25 -15.84 -19.39
C GLY A 344 -3.00 -14.63 -18.83
N ASN A 345 -2.31 -13.59 -18.36
CA ASN A 345 -2.91 -12.33 -17.93
C ASN A 345 -2.60 -11.23 -18.96
N PRO A 346 -3.61 -10.56 -19.56
CA PRO A 346 -3.37 -9.49 -20.53
C PRO A 346 -2.84 -8.19 -19.91
N GLU A 347 -2.91 -8.04 -18.59
CA GLU A 347 -2.43 -6.84 -17.90
C GLU A 347 -0.92 -6.70 -17.99
N THR A 348 -0.48 -5.47 -18.23
CA THR A 348 0.94 -5.14 -18.25
C THR A 348 1.45 -5.06 -16.81
N VAL A 349 2.43 -5.90 -16.51
CA VAL A 349 3.14 -5.89 -15.22
C VAL A 349 4.17 -4.76 -15.21
N VAL A 350 4.96 -4.64 -16.28
CA VAL A 350 5.92 -3.54 -16.44
C VAL A 350 6.23 -3.30 -17.93
N ALA A 351 6.57 -2.07 -18.29
CA ALA A 351 7.10 -1.73 -19.61
C ALA A 351 8.44 -1.00 -19.45
N LEU A 352 9.51 -1.55 -20.01
CA LEU A 352 10.88 -1.07 -19.78
C LEU A 352 11.70 -1.06 -21.07
N PRO A 353 12.68 -0.15 -21.19
CA PRO A 353 13.64 -0.16 -22.29
C PRO A 353 14.61 -1.34 -22.16
N PHE A 354 15.17 -1.78 -23.29
CA PHE A 354 16.38 -2.60 -23.26
C PHE A 354 17.54 -1.82 -22.60
N GLY A 355 18.34 -2.54 -21.80
CA GLY A 355 19.30 -2.02 -20.82
C GLY A 355 18.79 -2.03 -19.37
N ALA A 356 17.47 -2.17 -19.15
CA ALA A 356 16.89 -2.15 -17.81
C ALA A 356 17.04 -3.49 -17.06
N ARG A 357 17.13 -3.39 -15.72
CA ARG A 357 17.06 -4.51 -14.77
C ARG A 357 15.86 -4.31 -13.86
N GLN A 358 15.05 -5.33 -13.66
CA GLN A 358 13.83 -5.27 -12.85
C GLN A 358 13.69 -6.52 -11.99
N LYS A 359 13.47 -6.33 -10.68
CA LYS A 359 13.01 -7.41 -9.80
C LYS A 359 11.56 -7.76 -10.14
N LEU A 360 11.27 -9.03 -10.35
CA LEU A 360 9.92 -9.55 -10.55
C LEU A 360 9.66 -10.66 -9.53
N LEU A 361 8.40 -10.85 -9.14
CA LEU A 361 8.00 -12.07 -8.43
C LEU A 361 8.33 -13.30 -9.28
N ALA A 362 8.76 -14.38 -8.63
CA ALA A 362 9.00 -15.65 -9.31
C ALA A 362 7.70 -16.16 -9.96
N GLY A 363 7.81 -16.66 -11.20
CA GLY A 363 6.66 -17.06 -12.01
C GLY A 363 6.95 -17.03 -13.51
N ASP A 364 5.93 -17.40 -14.29
CA ASP A 364 6.01 -17.42 -15.75
C ASP A 364 5.48 -16.12 -16.36
N TYR A 365 6.22 -15.60 -17.34
CA TYR A 365 5.92 -14.33 -17.99
C TYR A 365 6.01 -14.43 -19.52
N GLU A 366 5.26 -13.57 -20.18
CA GLU A 366 5.40 -13.26 -21.60
C GLU A 366 6.02 -11.86 -21.73
N VAL A 367 7.16 -11.78 -22.41
CA VAL A 367 7.84 -10.52 -22.74
C VAL A 367 7.57 -10.24 -24.21
N GLU A 368 6.83 -9.17 -24.50
CA GLU A 368 6.60 -8.64 -25.84
C GLU A 368 7.67 -7.59 -26.16
N LEU A 369 8.55 -7.92 -27.08
CA LEU A 369 9.61 -7.05 -27.57
C LEU A 369 9.03 -6.17 -28.67
N LEU A 370 9.08 -4.85 -28.50
CA LEU A 370 8.53 -3.87 -29.43
C LEU A 370 9.47 -3.62 -30.63
N THR A 371 9.97 -4.71 -31.23
CA THR A 371 10.68 -4.73 -32.50
C THR A 371 9.69 -4.75 -33.67
N LEU A 372 10.20 -4.70 -34.91
CA LEU A 372 9.37 -4.83 -36.11
C LEU A 372 9.79 -6.08 -36.92
N PRO A 373 8.92 -7.10 -37.09
CA PRO A 373 7.69 -7.33 -36.35
C PRO A 373 7.92 -7.54 -34.85
N ARG A 374 6.85 -7.39 -34.07
CA ARG A 374 6.85 -7.65 -32.63
C ARG A 374 7.15 -9.12 -32.36
N GLN A 375 7.87 -9.40 -31.28
CA GLN A 375 8.19 -10.75 -30.86
C GLN A 375 7.72 -10.99 -29.43
N VAL A 376 7.25 -12.20 -29.14
CA VAL A 376 6.91 -12.61 -27.77
C VAL A 376 7.88 -13.70 -27.33
N ARG A 377 8.42 -13.57 -26.12
CA ARG A 377 9.28 -14.56 -25.46
C ARG A 377 8.62 -15.01 -24.18
N ARG A 378 8.51 -16.33 -24.01
CA ARG A 378 8.06 -16.95 -22.76
C ARG A 378 9.27 -17.20 -21.89
N ILE A 379 9.23 -16.71 -20.66
CA ILE A 379 10.30 -16.86 -19.68
C ILE A 379 9.74 -17.31 -18.34
N SER A 380 10.61 -17.86 -17.50
CA SER A 380 10.30 -18.20 -16.12
C SER A 380 11.31 -17.51 -15.21
N ILE A 381 10.82 -16.60 -14.36
CA ILE A 381 11.63 -15.90 -13.37
C ILE A 381 11.74 -16.80 -12.14
N LYS A 382 12.97 -17.10 -11.74
CA LYS A 382 13.27 -17.94 -10.56
C LYS A 382 13.91 -17.11 -9.47
N GLN A 383 13.61 -17.48 -8.23
CA GLN A 383 14.11 -16.79 -7.04
C GLN A 383 15.65 -16.67 -7.05
N GLY A 384 16.14 -15.44 -6.83
CA GLY A 384 17.56 -15.11 -6.72
C GLY A 384 18.36 -15.26 -8.02
N GLN A 385 17.72 -15.62 -9.14
CA GLN A 385 18.37 -15.78 -10.44
C GLN A 385 18.12 -14.58 -11.33
N GLU A 386 19.06 -14.29 -12.23
CA GLU A 386 18.87 -13.33 -13.31
C GLU A 386 18.50 -14.05 -14.61
N THR A 387 17.41 -13.61 -15.22
CA THR A 387 16.92 -14.09 -16.51
C THR A 387 17.09 -12.98 -17.54
N ALA A 388 17.96 -13.20 -18.52
CA ALA A 388 18.20 -12.25 -19.59
C ALA A 388 17.28 -12.51 -20.79
N VAL A 389 16.71 -11.43 -21.34
CA VAL A 389 15.94 -11.45 -22.59
C VAL A 389 16.55 -10.43 -23.54
N THR A 390 16.79 -10.86 -24.79
CA THR A 390 17.30 -10.00 -25.86
C THR A 390 16.56 -10.30 -27.17
N TYR A 391 16.82 -9.49 -28.20
CA TYR A 391 16.36 -9.72 -29.57
C TYR A 391 17.56 -9.82 -30.51
N GLU A 392 17.32 -10.37 -31.70
CA GLU A 392 18.36 -10.47 -32.73
C GLU A 392 18.63 -9.10 -33.37
N ALA A 393 19.86 -8.91 -33.87
CA ALA A 393 20.19 -7.72 -34.61
C ALA A 393 19.28 -7.58 -35.84
N PRO A 394 18.57 -6.45 -36.03
CA PRO A 394 17.75 -6.26 -37.21
C PRO A 394 18.63 -6.16 -38.46
N GLY A 395 18.06 -6.54 -39.61
CA GLY A 395 18.58 -6.10 -40.90
C GLY A 395 17.82 -4.86 -41.38
N ILE A 396 18.31 -4.27 -42.46
CA ILE A 396 17.72 -3.08 -43.07
C ILE A 396 17.05 -3.46 -44.38
N LEU A 397 15.75 -3.18 -44.51
CA LEU A 397 15.10 -3.13 -45.80
C LEU A 397 15.37 -1.78 -46.45
N ASN A 398 15.92 -1.79 -47.66
CA ASN A 398 16.09 -0.61 -48.48
C ASN A 398 15.28 -0.77 -49.77
N ILE A 399 14.16 -0.06 -49.90
CA ILE A 399 13.42 -0.02 -51.17
C ILE A 399 14.05 1.07 -52.02
N VAL A 400 14.69 0.67 -53.13
CA VAL A 400 15.48 1.60 -53.96
C VAL A 400 14.61 2.43 -54.90
N SER A 401 13.44 1.90 -55.27
CA SER A 401 12.50 2.56 -56.16
C SER A 401 11.76 3.70 -55.45
N ASP A 402 11.58 4.82 -56.14
CA ASP A 402 10.89 6.01 -55.64
C ASP A 402 9.59 6.24 -56.43
N TYR A 403 8.60 5.40 -56.18
CA TYR A 403 7.26 5.53 -56.74
C TYR A 403 6.31 6.06 -55.69
N LYS A 404 5.37 6.91 -56.10
CA LYS A 404 4.22 7.28 -55.27
C LYS A 404 3.15 6.22 -55.34
N GLY A 405 2.67 5.73 -54.21
CA GLY A 405 1.67 4.67 -54.21
C GLY A 405 1.28 4.16 -52.84
N TYR A 406 0.79 2.92 -52.83
CA TYR A 406 0.29 2.23 -51.66
C TYR A 406 0.94 0.86 -51.59
N GLY A 407 1.42 0.49 -50.41
CA GLY A 407 1.98 -0.83 -50.23
C GLY A 407 2.15 -1.23 -48.77
N SER A 408 2.32 -2.53 -48.59
CA SER A 408 2.44 -3.15 -47.29
C SER A 408 3.52 -4.23 -47.31
N ILE A 409 4.12 -4.44 -46.15
CA ILE A 409 5.11 -5.49 -45.91
C ILE A 409 4.43 -6.55 -45.04
N TYR A 410 4.60 -7.81 -45.47
CA TYR A 410 4.13 -9.00 -44.77
C TYR A 410 5.33 -9.87 -44.39
N ARG A 411 5.32 -10.46 -43.20
CA ARG A 411 6.22 -11.55 -42.82
C ARG A 411 5.64 -12.86 -43.35
N LEU A 412 6.45 -13.67 -43.99
CA LEU A 412 6.08 -15.02 -44.40
C LEU A 412 6.31 -15.99 -43.23
N ASN A 413 5.28 -16.73 -42.86
CA ASN A 413 5.32 -17.72 -41.79
C ASN A 413 5.74 -19.10 -42.34
N GLN A 414 6.01 -20.06 -41.46
CA GLN A 414 6.45 -21.41 -41.86
C GLN A 414 5.33 -22.27 -42.46
N ASP A 415 4.08 -21.91 -42.24
CA ASP A 415 2.87 -22.59 -42.70
C ASP A 415 2.28 -21.99 -43.99
N ASP A 416 3.12 -21.31 -44.78
CA ASP A 416 2.77 -20.55 -45.99
C ASP A 416 1.79 -19.37 -45.76
N SER A 417 1.34 -19.14 -44.53
CA SER A 417 0.57 -17.95 -44.18
C SER A 417 1.48 -16.71 -44.14
N GLN A 418 0.87 -15.53 -44.12
CA GLN A 418 1.61 -14.27 -43.99
C GLN A 418 0.97 -13.36 -42.96
N THR A 419 1.80 -12.67 -42.18
CA THR A 419 1.39 -11.72 -41.14
C THR A 419 1.68 -10.31 -41.63
N TRP A 420 0.70 -9.42 -41.58
CA TRP A 420 0.91 -8.01 -41.89
C TRP A 420 1.84 -7.35 -40.85
N VAL A 421 2.84 -6.59 -41.32
CA VAL A 421 3.90 -6.01 -40.48
C VAL A 421 3.91 -4.49 -40.50
N TYR A 422 3.83 -3.90 -41.69
CA TYR A 422 4.05 -2.47 -41.88
C TYR A 422 3.33 -1.96 -43.13
N ASN A 423 2.77 -0.76 -43.07
CA ASN A 423 2.30 -0.02 -44.25
C ASN A 423 3.34 1.01 -44.66
N LEU A 424 3.66 1.03 -45.95
CA LEU A 424 4.38 2.17 -46.53
C LEU A 424 3.53 3.45 -46.38
N PRO A 425 4.15 4.63 -46.34
CA PRO A 425 3.42 5.89 -46.22
C PRO A 425 2.38 6.05 -47.35
N ASP A 426 1.11 6.28 -46.98
CA ASP A 426 0.00 6.36 -47.93
C ASP A 426 0.20 7.48 -48.97
N GLY A 427 0.15 7.11 -50.25
CA GLY A 427 0.38 8.05 -51.36
C GLY A 427 1.80 8.64 -51.41
N GLY A 428 2.67 8.22 -50.48
CA GLY A 428 4.03 8.68 -50.32
C GLY A 428 5.01 7.89 -51.16
N SER A 429 6.30 8.21 -50.99
CA SER A 429 7.40 7.50 -51.65
C SER A 429 7.49 6.05 -51.17
N SER A 430 7.67 5.13 -52.10
CA SER A 430 8.05 3.74 -51.80
C SER A 430 9.47 3.63 -51.25
N LYS A 431 10.32 4.66 -51.43
CA LYS A 431 11.71 4.65 -50.99
C LYS A 431 11.75 4.75 -49.46
N ILE A 432 12.11 3.65 -48.83
CA ILE A 432 12.21 3.56 -47.36
C ILE A 432 13.48 2.81 -46.96
N ASN A 433 14.03 3.25 -45.83
CA ASN A 433 15.05 2.54 -45.07
C ASN A 433 14.41 2.10 -43.75
N LEU A 434 14.08 0.81 -43.64
CA LEU A 434 13.26 0.27 -42.55
C LEU A 434 13.98 -0.89 -41.84
N PRO A 435 14.30 -0.77 -40.54
CA PRO A 435 14.83 -1.90 -39.79
C PRO A 435 13.77 -2.98 -39.56
N LEU A 436 14.10 -4.23 -39.85
CA LEU A 436 13.23 -5.40 -39.69
C LEU A 436 13.98 -6.54 -38.99
N GLN A 437 13.27 -7.31 -38.17
CA GLN A 437 13.82 -8.53 -37.59
C GLN A 437 14.10 -9.56 -38.69
N PRO A 438 15.10 -10.45 -38.50
CA PRO A 438 15.41 -11.48 -39.47
C PRO A 438 14.20 -12.35 -39.85
N GLY A 439 14.10 -12.68 -41.14
CA GLY A 439 13.00 -13.49 -41.67
C GLY A 439 12.74 -13.29 -43.16
N ALA A 440 11.82 -14.09 -43.68
CA ALA A 440 11.30 -13.95 -45.04
C ALA A 440 10.11 -12.98 -45.06
N TYR A 441 10.06 -12.13 -46.07
CA TYR A 441 9.08 -11.07 -46.19
C TYR A 441 8.55 -10.96 -47.63
N ARG A 442 7.40 -10.31 -47.75
CA ARG A 442 6.76 -9.95 -49.01
C ARG A 442 6.38 -8.48 -48.98
N LEU A 443 6.82 -7.75 -50.00
CA LEU A 443 6.39 -6.40 -50.31
C LEU A 443 5.30 -6.48 -51.38
N VAL A 444 4.18 -5.83 -51.12
CA VAL A 444 3.05 -5.69 -52.04
C VAL A 444 2.88 -4.20 -52.30
N PHE A 445 2.95 -3.77 -53.56
CA PHE A 445 2.90 -2.35 -53.89
C PHE A 445 2.16 -2.07 -55.20
N ARG A 446 1.41 -0.97 -55.23
CA ARG A 446 0.76 -0.43 -56.42
C ARG A 446 1.01 1.06 -56.50
N THR A 447 1.33 1.57 -57.69
CA THR A 447 1.46 3.02 -57.91
C THR A 447 0.12 3.73 -57.72
N ALA A 448 0.15 4.98 -57.26
CA ALA A 448 -1.07 5.77 -57.06
C ALA A 448 -1.85 5.98 -58.38
N THR A 449 -1.15 6.02 -59.51
CA THR A 449 -1.70 6.22 -60.85
C THR A 449 -2.24 4.95 -61.50
N ALA A 450 -2.01 3.76 -60.93
CA ALA A 450 -2.51 2.52 -61.51
C ALA A 450 -4.05 2.47 -61.51
N THR A 451 -4.65 1.99 -62.61
CA THR A 451 -6.10 1.98 -62.81
C THR A 451 -6.80 0.71 -62.31
N GLY A 452 -6.08 -0.18 -61.61
CA GLY A 452 -6.64 -1.41 -61.05
C GLY A 452 -5.67 -2.18 -60.15
N SER A 453 -6.20 -3.06 -59.31
CA SER A 453 -5.41 -3.88 -58.36
C SER A 453 -4.51 -4.91 -59.05
N ARG A 454 -4.83 -5.34 -60.27
CA ARG A 454 -4.00 -6.26 -61.08
C ARG A 454 -2.59 -5.74 -61.41
N PHE A 455 -2.36 -4.44 -61.27
CA PHE A 455 -1.04 -3.81 -61.48
C PHE A 455 -0.19 -3.77 -60.21
N THR A 456 -0.53 -4.57 -59.21
CA THR A 456 0.24 -4.70 -57.97
C THR A 456 1.50 -5.52 -58.25
N ASP A 457 2.66 -4.97 -57.90
CA ASP A 457 3.93 -5.70 -57.88
C ASP A 457 4.11 -6.39 -56.53
N VAL A 458 4.55 -7.64 -56.58
CA VAL A 458 4.75 -8.47 -55.39
C VAL A 458 6.18 -8.99 -55.39
N ARG A 459 6.94 -8.65 -54.36
CA ARG A 459 8.36 -9.03 -54.21
C ARG A 459 8.60 -9.75 -52.91
N THR A 460 9.17 -10.94 -52.98
CA THR A 460 9.65 -11.66 -51.80
C THR A 460 11.13 -11.39 -51.58
N PHE A 461 11.53 -11.19 -50.32
CA PHE A 461 12.91 -10.94 -49.95
C PHE A 461 13.19 -11.50 -48.55
N THR A 462 14.46 -11.63 -48.19
CA THR A 462 14.87 -12.12 -46.87
C THR A 462 15.70 -11.06 -46.17
N ILE A 463 15.37 -10.78 -44.92
CA ILE A 463 16.17 -9.92 -44.04
C ILE A 463 17.09 -10.80 -43.22
N ARG A 464 18.40 -10.48 -43.28
CA ARG A 464 19.44 -11.15 -42.49
C ARG A 464 19.95 -10.22 -41.38
N PRO A 465 20.40 -10.76 -40.23
CA PRO A 465 20.88 -9.95 -39.13
C PRO A 465 22.03 -9.01 -39.54
N GLY A 466 21.91 -7.71 -39.24
CA GLY A 466 22.95 -6.72 -39.50
C GLY A 466 23.24 -6.41 -40.98
N GLN A 467 22.45 -6.94 -41.92
CA GLN A 467 22.65 -6.74 -43.37
C GLN A 467 21.57 -5.84 -43.97
N THR A 468 21.94 -5.09 -45.02
CA THR A 468 21.00 -4.34 -45.85
C THR A 468 20.52 -5.20 -47.02
N SER A 469 19.20 -5.32 -47.16
CA SER A 469 18.53 -6.01 -48.26
C SER A 469 17.84 -4.98 -49.15
N SER A 470 18.32 -4.84 -50.38
CA SER A 470 17.77 -3.89 -51.34
C SER A 470 16.71 -4.55 -52.23
N VAL A 471 15.53 -3.92 -52.33
CA VAL A 471 14.41 -4.41 -53.15
C VAL A 471 14.02 -3.34 -54.15
N SER A 472 13.93 -3.72 -55.43
CA SER A 472 13.42 -2.86 -56.50
C SER A 472 12.00 -3.28 -56.87
N LEU A 473 11.13 -2.30 -57.05
CA LEU A 473 9.75 -2.47 -57.50
C LEU A 473 9.68 -2.43 -59.03
N PHE A 474 8.79 -3.24 -59.61
CA PHE A 474 8.55 -3.35 -61.06
C PHE A 474 9.81 -3.72 -61.88
N GLY A 475 10.80 -4.36 -61.25
CA GLY A 475 11.98 -4.90 -61.94
C GLY A 475 11.62 -6.09 -62.84
N ARG A 476 12.36 -6.26 -63.94
CA ARG A 476 12.25 -7.46 -64.79
C ARG A 476 12.62 -8.73 -64.04
#